data_AF-A0A9W8MUX6-F1
#
_entry.id   AF-A0A9W8MUX6-F1
#
_cell.length_a   1.000
_cell.length_b   1.000
_cell.length_c   1.000
_cell.angle_alpha   90.00
_cell.angle_beta   90.00
_cell.angle_gamma   90.00
#
_symmetry.space_group_name_H-M   'P 1'
#
loop_
_entity.id
_entity.type
_entity.pdbx_description
1 polymer ?
#
loop_
_entity_poly.entity_id
_entity_poly.type
_entity_poly.pdbx_seq_one_letter_code
_entity_poly.pdbx_strand_id
1 'polypeptide(L)'
;MISKEQAIIVEACRVHEELNWMQQNYRAAISIGTDCFVKFGSPQTLLPEITTQQYIWDHARADPTKPGRPRIPEVRYYFMHQQTMYMVVEFIKLVDSPPDINQRRAVALRWLSEVPLPLNHVIGPLAGGRIRHKFFKNYKAPLAFSSVEALERYIEKGRTILCNRGSQMRPVNISGERSIFMQPDDDLSNFGVDHLGNTVMMDFAEIAPLPLSFAAYTITSNPTLAALAESLGLLNNPNLASMAAISGFLWMVGDAKLGLNNDGFPKTRTKG
;
A
#
# COMPACT_ATOMS: atom_id res chain seq x y z
N MET A 1 12.37 -26.67 13.99
CA MET A 1 11.06 -27.29 14.30
C MET A 1 10.11 -26.16 14.66
N ILE A 2 8.88 -26.18 14.13
CA ILE A 2 7.83 -25.21 14.47
C ILE A 2 7.08 -25.67 15.73
N SER A 3 6.42 -24.74 16.44
CA SER A 3 5.60 -25.08 17.61
C SER A 3 4.34 -25.87 17.21
N LYS A 4 3.66 -26.49 18.18
CA LYS A 4 2.37 -27.17 17.95
C LYS A 4 1.32 -26.23 17.37
N GLU A 5 1.28 -24.99 17.87
CA GLU A 5 0.38 -23.94 17.36
C GLU A 5 0.71 -23.57 15.91
N GLN A 6 1.99 -23.35 15.60
CA GLN A 6 2.43 -23.07 14.24
C GLN A 6 2.11 -24.21 13.27
N ALA A 7 2.19 -25.47 13.72
CA ALA A 7 1.82 -26.62 12.91
C ALA A 7 0.31 -26.64 12.56
N ILE A 8 -0.56 -26.26 13.51
CA ILE A 8 -2.00 -26.12 13.26
C ILE A 8 -2.27 -25.02 12.23
N ILE A 9 -1.56 -23.89 12.33
CA ILE A 9 -1.68 -22.78 11.38
C ILE A 9 -1.26 -23.20 9.98
N VAL A 10 -0.08 -23.83 9.86
CA VAL A 10 0.43 -24.32 8.57
C VAL A 10 -0.57 -25.26 7.90
N GLU A 11 -1.11 -26.21 8.67
CA GLU A 11 -2.08 -27.18 8.16
C GLU A 11 -3.40 -26.51 7.73
N ALA A 12 -3.93 -25.59 8.54
CA ALA A 12 -5.15 -24.86 8.20
C ALA A 12 -4.98 -24.03 6.91
N CYS A 13 -3.84 -23.34 6.75
CA CYS A 13 -3.54 -22.58 5.54
C CYS A 13 -3.37 -23.50 4.31
N ARG A 14 -2.72 -24.66 4.47
CA ARG A 14 -2.56 -25.66 3.39
C ARG A 14 -3.91 -26.16 2.90
N VAL A 15 -4.79 -26.56 3.82
CA VAL A 15 -6.16 -27.01 3.49
C VAL A 15 -6.94 -25.90 2.80
N HIS A 16 -6.84 -24.66 3.28
CA HIS A 16 -7.49 -23.51 2.64
C HIS A 16 -7.01 -23.29 1.21
N GLU A 17 -5.70 -23.34 0.97
CA GLU A 17 -5.14 -23.20 -0.35
C GLU A 17 -5.64 -24.30 -1.29
N GLU A 18 -5.56 -25.57 -0.87
CA GLU A 18 -6.03 -26.72 -1.68
C GLU A 18 -7.50 -26.61 -2.09
N LEU A 19 -8.36 -26.12 -1.21
CA LEU A 19 -9.78 -26.00 -1.46
C LEU A 19 -10.16 -24.78 -2.31
N ASN A 20 -9.36 -23.71 -2.28
CA ASN A 20 -9.80 -22.41 -2.79
C ASN A 20 -8.87 -21.78 -3.84
N TRP A 21 -7.68 -22.32 -4.14
CA TRP A 21 -6.70 -21.66 -5.02
C TRP A 21 -7.20 -21.39 -6.45
N MET A 22 -8.19 -22.15 -6.93
CA MET A 22 -8.81 -21.94 -8.25
C MET A 22 -9.94 -20.89 -8.25
N GLN A 23 -10.35 -20.38 -7.09
CA GLN A 23 -11.40 -19.37 -7.03
C GLN A 23 -10.87 -18.01 -7.50
N GLN A 24 -11.68 -17.28 -8.26
CA GLN A 24 -11.29 -15.96 -8.80
C GLN A 24 -10.91 -14.96 -7.71
N ASN A 25 -11.51 -15.07 -6.53
CA ASN A 25 -11.28 -14.17 -5.39
C ASN A 25 -10.43 -14.83 -4.29
N TYR A 26 -9.65 -15.86 -4.62
CA TYR A 26 -8.76 -16.50 -3.66
C TYR A 26 -7.84 -15.47 -3.01
N ARG A 27 -7.82 -15.49 -1.68
CA ARG A 27 -6.85 -14.77 -0.86
C ARG A 27 -6.08 -15.80 -0.03
N ALA A 28 -4.75 -15.67 0.00
CA ALA A 28 -3.89 -16.45 0.87
C ALA A 28 -3.97 -15.91 2.32
N ALA A 29 -5.19 -15.92 2.86
CA ALA A 29 -5.50 -15.45 4.19
C ALA A 29 -6.76 -16.16 4.74
N ILE A 30 -6.76 -16.50 6.04
CA ILE A 30 -7.86 -17.19 6.72
C ILE A 30 -8.04 -16.73 8.15
N SER A 31 -9.26 -16.82 8.67
CA SER A 31 -9.52 -16.76 10.11
C SER A 31 -9.41 -18.17 10.70
N ILE A 32 -8.70 -18.31 11.82
CA ILE A 32 -8.65 -19.56 12.59
C ILE A 32 -9.32 -19.28 13.94
N GLY A 33 -10.51 -19.85 14.10
CA GLY A 33 -11.39 -19.58 15.25
C GLY A 33 -11.83 -18.11 15.30
N THR A 34 -12.00 -17.60 16.52
CA THR A 34 -12.33 -16.20 16.80
C THR A 34 -11.13 -15.37 17.24
N ASP A 35 -9.94 -15.98 17.25
CA ASP A 35 -8.79 -15.42 17.94
C ASP A 35 -7.76 -14.83 17.00
N CYS A 36 -7.58 -15.42 15.80
CA CYS A 36 -6.54 -14.98 14.88
C CYS A 36 -6.96 -15.00 13.41
N PHE A 37 -6.37 -14.08 12.67
CA PHE A 37 -6.41 -13.98 11.23
C PHE A 37 -4.99 -14.20 10.71
N VAL A 38 -4.80 -15.11 9.77
CA VAL A 38 -3.49 -15.49 9.25
C VAL A 38 -3.41 -15.14 7.78
N LYS A 39 -2.42 -14.33 7.39
CA LYS A 39 -1.99 -14.17 6.00
C LYS A 39 -0.77 -15.05 5.75
N PHE A 40 -0.68 -15.66 4.57
CA PHE A 40 0.47 -16.51 4.22
C PHE A 40 0.90 -16.30 2.76
N GLY A 41 2.18 -16.53 2.49
CA GLY A 41 2.73 -16.37 1.14
C GLY A 41 4.21 -16.04 1.14
N SER A 42 4.67 -15.33 0.11
CA SER A 42 6.09 -15.04 -0.06
C SER A 42 6.59 -13.99 0.95
N PRO A 43 7.80 -14.18 1.52
CA PRO A 43 8.41 -13.19 2.41
C PRO A 43 8.53 -11.81 1.78
N GLN A 44 8.79 -11.73 0.48
CA GLN A 44 8.94 -10.47 -0.26
C GLN A 44 7.63 -9.67 -0.34
N THR A 45 6.49 -10.32 -0.11
CA THR A 45 5.17 -9.67 -0.07
C THR A 45 4.75 -9.34 1.35
N LEU A 46 4.97 -10.25 2.31
CA LEU A 46 4.48 -10.10 3.68
C LEU A 46 5.41 -9.28 4.60
N LEU A 47 6.73 -9.32 4.43
CA LEU A 47 7.63 -8.53 5.28
C LEU A 47 7.36 -7.02 5.23
N PRO A 48 7.12 -6.42 4.05
CA PRO A 48 6.70 -5.02 3.98
C PRO A 48 5.41 -4.74 4.73
N GLU A 49 4.40 -5.61 4.59
CA GLU A 49 3.13 -5.46 5.28
C GLU A 49 3.29 -5.56 6.80
N ILE A 50 3.99 -6.60 7.28
CA ILE A 50 4.29 -6.80 8.71
C ILE A 50 4.95 -5.56 9.29
N THR A 51 6.00 -5.07 8.64
CA THR A 51 6.79 -3.94 9.13
C THR A 51 5.97 -2.66 9.15
N THR A 52 5.21 -2.40 8.09
CA THR A 52 4.32 -1.24 8.01
C THR A 52 3.21 -1.30 9.07
N GLN A 53 2.55 -2.45 9.22
CA GLN A 53 1.47 -2.62 10.20
C GLN A 53 1.97 -2.50 11.63
N GLN A 54 3.11 -3.11 11.97
CA GLN A 54 3.73 -2.99 13.30
C GLN A 54 4.08 -1.53 13.61
N TYR A 55 4.69 -0.81 12.67
CA TYR A 55 5.04 0.60 12.86
C TYR A 55 3.80 1.48 13.10
N ILE A 56 2.75 1.31 12.30
CA ILE A 56 1.51 2.09 12.44
C ILE A 56 0.75 1.70 13.71
N TRP A 57 0.77 0.41 14.08
CA TRP A 57 0.18 -0.09 15.32
C TRP A 57 0.89 0.51 16.54
N ASP A 58 2.23 0.52 16.56
CA ASP A 58 3.01 1.12 17.65
C ASP A 58 2.70 2.62 17.79
N HIS A 59 2.61 3.33 16.66
CA HIS A 59 2.23 4.74 16.68
C HIS A 59 0.81 4.96 17.21
N ALA A 60 -0.16 4.16 16.77
CA ALA A 60 -1.54 4.22 17.28
C ALA A 60 -1.61 3.91 18.79
N ARG A 61 -0.82 2.95 19.27
CA ARG A 61 -0.76 2.58 20.68
C ARG A 61 -0.13 3.64 21.57
N ALA A 62 0.86 4.37 21.05
CA ALA A 62 1.59 5.39 21.81
C ALA A 62 0.76 6.63 22.14
N ASP A 63 -0.24 6.97 21.33
CA ASP A 63 -1.16 8.08 21.57
C ASP A 63 -2.62 7.62 21.44
N PRO A 64 -3.16 6.95 22.47
CA PRO A 64 -4.53 6.43 22.43
C PRO A 64 -5.59 7.54 22.40
N THR A 65 -5.21 8.77 22.79
CA THR A 65 -6.11 9.93 22.89
C THR A 65 -6.24 10.71 21.59
N LYS A 66 -5.38 10.46 20.60
CA LYS A 66 -5.41 11.18 19.33
C LYS A 66 -6.77 11.04 18.64
N PRO A 67 -7.48 12.15 18.33
CA PRO A 67 -8.75 12.11 17.62
C PRO A 67 -8.61 11.44 16.25
N GLY A 68 -9.62 10.65 15.87
CA GLY A 68 -9.68 10.00 14.55
C GLY A 68 -8.73 8.81 14.38
N ARG A 69 -7.99 8.42 15.42
CA ARG A 69 -7.13 7.25 15.41
C ARG A 69 -7.95 5.97 15.19
N PRO A 70 -7.63 5.16 14.16
CA PRO A 70 -8.23 3.84 13.99
C PRO A 70 -7.60 2.82 14.95
N ARG A 71 -8.37 1.76 15.27
CA ARG A 71 -7.84 0.50 15.78
C ARG A 71 -7.10 -0.21 14.65
N ILE A 72 -5.87 -0.60 14.92
CA ILE A 72 -5.02 -1.37 14.04
C ILE A 72 -4.97 -2.79 14.60
N PRO A 73 -5.25 -3.85 13.82
CA PRO A 73 -5.03 -5.21 14.28
C PRO A 73 -3.55 -5.45 14.67
N GLU A 74 -3.29 -6.07 15.80
CA GLU A 74 -1.92 -6.40 16.23
C GLU A 74 -1.33 -7.54 15.40
N VAL A 75 -0.10 -7.39 14.92
CA VAL A 75 0.70 -8.51 14.40
C VAL A 75 1.30 -9.25 15.60
N ARG A 76 0.65 -10.34 16.03
CA ARG A 76 1.05 -11.09 17.23
C ARG A 76 2.41 -11.76 17.07
N TYR A 77 2.61 -12.41 15.94
CA TYR A 77 3.89 -13.00 15.55
C TYR A 77 3.87 -13.36 14.06
N TYR A 78 5.04 -13.65 13.51
CA TYR A 78 5.19 -14.22 12.17
C TYR A 78 6.29 -15.26 12.18
N PHE A 79 6.24 -16.21 11.26
CA PHE A 79 7.24 -17.27 11.16
C PHE A 79 7.37 -17.81 9.74
N MET A 80 8.50 -18.48 9.51
CA MET A 80 8.78 -19.19 8.27
C MET A 80 8.54 -20.68 8.45
N HIS A 81 7.86 -21.30 7.49
CA HIS A 81 7.87 -22.74 7.33
C HIS A 81 8.13 -23.07 5.85
N GLN A 82 9.20 -23.82 5.59
CA GLN A 82 9.74 -24.03 4.24
C GLN A 82 10.05 -22.68 3.56
N GLN A 83 9.36 -22.35 2.47
CA GLN A 83 9.52 -21.08 1.73
C GLN A 83 8.34 -20.11 1.93
N THR A 84 7.39 -20.46 2.79
CA THR A 84 6.18 -19.67 3.05
C THR A 84 6.33 -18.95 4.38
N MET A 85 6.04 -17.64 4.35
CA MET A 85 5.88 -16.81 5.52
C MET A 85 4.43 -16.82 5.97
N TYR A 86 4.21 -16.88 7.28
CA TYR A 86 2.91 -16.80 7.93
C TYR A 86 2.91 -15.59 8.85
N MET A 87 1.95 -14.70 8.66
CA MET A 87 1.71 -13.51 9.46
C MET A 87 0.45 -13.76 10.28
N VAL A 88 0.59 -13.85 11.60
CA VAL A 88 -0.52 -14.08 12.53
C VAL A 88 -0.94 -12.76 13.13
N VAL A 89 -2.17 -12.37 12.85
CA VAL A 89 -2.76 -11.08 13.20
C VAL A 89 -3.93 -11.31 14.15
N GLU A 90 -4.17 -10.37 15.05
CA GLU A 90 -5.39 -10.30 15.83
C GLU A 90 -6.63 -10.37 14.93
N PHE A 91 -7.57 -11.26 15.25
CA PHE A 91 -8.88 -11.24 14.62
C PHE A 91 -9.77 -10.18 15.29
N ILE A 92 -10.26 -9.21 14.51
CA ILE A 92 -11.21 -8.21 15.00
C ILE A 92 -12.58 -8.50 14.38
N LYS A 93 -13.55 -8.81 15.24
CA LYS A 93 -14.94 -8.94 14.82
C LYS A 93 -15.50 -7.56 14.48
N LEU A 94 -15.93 -7.40 13.23
CA LEU A 94 -16.52 -6.17 12.71
C LEU A 94 -18.05 -6.19 12.84
N VAL A 95 -18.63 -5.01 12.95
CA VAL A 95 -20.06 -4.76 12.79
C VAL A 95 -20.40 -4.78 11.31
N ASP A 96 -21.53 -5.39 10.96
CA ASP A 96 -22.01 -5.45 9.59
C ASP A 96 -22.49 -4.06 9.12
N SER A 97 -22.01 -3.64 7.96
CA SER A 97 -22.50 -2.47 7.21
C SER A 97 -22.71 -1.17 8.03
N PRO A 98 -21.68 -0.63 8.69
CA PRO A 98 -21.80 0.63 9.43
C PRO A 98 -22.19 1.79 8.50
N PRO A 99 -23.26 2.56 8.79
CA PRO A 99 -23.81 3.55 7.88
C PRO A 99 -22.88 4.74 7.61
N ASP A 100 -21.95 5.02 8.53
CA ASP A 100 -20.98 6.13 8.48
C ASP A 100 -19.58 5.69 8.00
N ILE A 101 -19.44 4.51 7.39
CA ILE A 101 -18.14 3.93 7.02
C ILE A 101 -17.30 4.84 6.11
N ASN A 102 -17.93 5.58 5.20
CA ASN A 102 -17.24 6.53 4.32
C ASN A 102 -16.57 7.66 5.11
N GLN A 103 -17.28 8.22 6.10
CA GLN A 103 -16.75 9.26 6.97
C GLN A 103 -15.62 8.71 7.84
N ARG A 104 -15.80 7.51 8.41
CA ARG A 104 -14.77 6.83 9.22
C ARG A 104 -13.51 6.54 8.44
N ARG A 105 -13.63 6.05 7.21
CA ARG A 105 -12.51 5.86 6.28
C ARG A 105 -11.76 7.17 6.04
N ALA A 106 -12.47 8.26 5.72
CA ALA A 106 -11.84 9.55 5.48
C ALA A 106 -11.07 10.07 6.71
N VAL A 107 -11.64 9.90 7.91
CA VAL A 107 -10.99 10.24 9.19
C VAL A 107 -9.74 9.39 9.41
N ALA A 108 -9.82 8.08 9.18
CA ALA A 108 -8.70 7.16 9.36
C ALA A 108 -7.56 7.44 8.35
N LEU A 109 -7.89 7.75 7.09
CA LEU A 109 -6.91 8.15 6.08
C LEU A 109 -6.26 9.50 6.39
N ARG A 110 -7.01 10.47 6.93
CA ARG A 110 -6.42 11.72 7.44
C ARG A 110 -5.43 11.42 8.57
N TRP A 111 -5.83 10.63 9.55
CA TRP A 111 -4.94 10.23 10.65
C TRP A 111 -3.69 9.53 10.13
N LEU A 112 -3.83 8.61 9.16
CA LEU A 112 -2.72 7.90 8.54
C LEU A 112 -1.72 8.87 7.87
N SER A 113 -2.21 9.90 7.19
CA SER A 113 -1.35 10.92 6.54
C SER A 113 -0.52 11.75 7.53
N GLU A 114 -0.91 11.77 8.80
CA GLU A 114 -0.22 12.48 9.87
C GLU A 114 0.79 11.60 10.63
N VAL A 115 0.78 10.28 10.41
CA VAL A 115 1.74 9.36 11.03
C VAL A 115 3.16 9.77 10.60
N PRO A 116 4.08 10.01 11.54
CA PRO A 116 5.44 10.40 11.21
C PRO A 116 6.16 9.27 10.48
N LEU A 117 7.04 9.62 9.54
CA LEU A 117 7.86 8.63 8.86
C LEU A 117 8.97 8.11 9.78
N PRO A 118 9.39 6.84 9.68
CA PRO A 118 10.59 6.37 10.35
C PRO A 118 11.81 7.21 9.92
N LEU A 119 12.77 7.38 10.84
CA LEU A 119 13.99 8.13 10.55
C LEU A 119 14.71 7.55 9.33
N ASN A 120 15.14 8.41 8.42
CA ASN A 120 15.82 8.06 7.16
C ASN A 120 14.99 7.25 6.16
N HIS A 121 13.70 7.03 6.40
CA HIS A 121 12.84 6.37 5.42
C HIS A 121 12.42 7.38 4.34
N VAL A 122 12.73 7.06 3.08
CA VAL A 122 12.55 8.00 1.95
C VAL A 122 11.23 7.75 1.23
N ILE A 123 11.03 6.52 0.72
CA ILE A 123 9.90 6.19 -0.14
C ILE A 123 9.58 4.70 -0.14
N GLY A 124 8.30 4.37 -0.36
CA GLY A 124 7.85 3.00 -0.57
C GLY A 124 7.75 2.21 0.73
N PRO A 125 7.48 0.90 0.66
CA PRO A 125 7.17 0.10 1.85
C PRO A 125 8.34 0.05 2.86
N LEU A 126 8.05 -0.04 4.16
CA LEU A 126 9.06 0.10 5.22
C LEU A 126 10.12 -1.01 5.24
N ALA A 127 9.78 -2.24 4.81
CA ALA A 127 10.76 -3.32 4.64
C ALA A 127 11.42 -3.35 3.24
N GLY A 128 11.30 -2.25 2.50
CA GLY A 128 11.68 -2.17 1.10
C GLY A 128 10.72 -2.91 0.17
N GLY A 129 11.16 -3.12 -1.07
CA GLY A 129 10.35 -3.70 -2.12
C GLY A 129 9.82 -2.65 -3.09
N ARG A 130 8.77 -3.00 -3.83
CA ARG A 130 8.20 -2.17 -4.88
C ARG A 130 6.95 -1.47 -4.37
N ILE A 131 6.82 -0.18 -4.68
CA ILE A 131 5.62 0.60 -4.40
C ILE A 131 4.41 -0.12 -5.02
N ARG A 132 3.33 -0.27 -4.25
CA ARG A 132 2.02 -0.65 -4.78
C ARG A 132 1.18 0.62 -4.91
N HIS A 133 0.67 0.88 -6.11
CA HIS A 133 -0.12 2.07 -6.41
C HIS A 133 -0.74 1.96 -7.81
N LYS A 134 -1.98 2.43 -7.97
CA LYS A 134 -2.71 2.42 -9.26
C LYS A 134 -2.11 3.26 -10.39
N PHE A 135 -1.17 4.14 -10.06
CA PHE A 135 -0.35 4.86 -11.05
C PHE A 135 0.48 3.89 -11.91
N PHE A 136 0.91 2.76 -11.34
CA PHE A 136 1.71 1.78 -12.07
C PHE A 136 0.84 0.69 -12.69
N LYS A 137 1.30 0.13 -13.81
CA LYS A 137 0.69 -1.06 -14.42
C LYS A 137 0.56 -2.18 -13.41
N ASN A 138 -0.60 -2.84 -13.38
CA ASN A 138 -0.91 -3.94 -12.45
C ASN A 138 -0.70 -3.52 -10.97
N TYR A 139 -0.93 -2.24 -10.65
CA TYR A 139 -0.85 -1.69 -9.30
C TYR A 139 0.52 -1.82 -8.63
N LYS A 140 1.60 -2.08 -9.37
CA LYS A 140 2.94 -2.32 -8.78
C LYS A 140 4.04 -1.66 -9.60
N ALA A 141 4.88 -0.89 -8.92
CA ALA A 141 6.04 -0.27 -9.53
C ALA A 141 6.95 -1.32 -10.21
N PRO A 142 7.51 -1.02 -11.38
CA PRO A 142 8.36 -1.96 -12.12
C PRO A 142 9.75 -2.16 -11.47
N LEU A 143 10.13 -1.21 -10.60
CA LEU A 143 11.42 -1.08 -9.96
C LEU A 143 11.23 -0.77 -8.47
N ALA A 144 12.22 -1.17 -7.66
CA ALA A 144 12.31 -0.74 -6.27
C ALA A 144 13.13 0.56 -6.26
N PHE A 145 12.47 1.70 -6.41
CA PHE A 145 13.13 2.99 -6.55
C PHE A 145 13.95 3.30 -5.30
N SER A 146 15.19 3.75 -5.49
CA SER A 146 16.12 4.06 -4.40
C SER A 146 15.82 5.40 -3.71
N SER A 147 15.11 6.31 -4.39
CA SER A 147 14.76 7.63 -3.87
C SER A 147 13.54 8.23 -4.58
N VAL A 148 13.04 9.36 -4.07
CA VAL A 148 11.98 10.15 -4.74
C VAL A 148 12.46 10.64 -6.11
N GLU A 149 13.71 11.07 -6.22
CA GLU A 149 14.31 11.54 -7.47
C GLU A 149 14.45 10.41 -8.50
N ALA A 150 14.71 9.18 -8.05
CA ALA A 150 14.73 8.01 -8.93
C ALA A 150 13.33 7.72 -9.50
N LEU A 151 12.28 7.86 -8.68
CA LEU A 151 10.90 7.75 -9.12
C LEU A 151 10.52 8.90 -10.08
N GLU A 152 10.94 10.13 -9.79
CA GLU A 152 10.70 11.28 -10.66
C GLU A 152 11.35 11.10 -12.04
N ARG A 153 12.61 10.64 -12.10
CA ARG A 153 13.29 10.31 -13.36
C ARG A 153 12.53 9.25 -14.17
N TYR A 154 11.94 8.26 -13.49
CA TYR A 154 11.11 7.26 -14.13
C TYR A 154 9.84 7.85 -14.74
N ILE A 155 9.15 8.73 -13.99
CA ILE A 155 7.96 9.44 -14.48
C ILE A 155 8.32 10.33 -15.67
N GLU A 156 9.43 11.06 -15.58
CA GLU A 156 9.96 11.92 -16.64
C GLU A 156 10.30 11.15 -17.92
N LYS A 157 10.83 9.92 -17.77
CA LYS A 157 11.04 9.02 -18.92
C LYS A 157 9.73 8.66 -19.61
N GLY A 158 8.68 8.35 -18.84
CA GLY A 158 7.34 8.11 -19.38
C GLY A 158 6.78 9.33 -20.12
N ARG A 159 6.92 10.52 -19.50
CA ARG A 159 6.53 11.81 -20.12
C ARG A 159 7.25 12.04 -21.44
N THR A 160 8.57 11.88 -21.48
CA THR A 160 9.40 12.07 -22.68
C THR A 160 8.93 11.17 -23.82
N ILE A 161 8.65 9.90 -23.55
CA ILE A 161 8.17 8.96 -24.58
C ILE A 161 6.82 9.40 -25.15
N LEU A 162 5.89 9.84 -24.31
CA LEU A 162 4.60 10.37 -24.75
C LEU A 162 4.76 11.68 -25.55
N CYS A 163 5.63 12.58 -25.12
CA CYS A 163 5.90 13.81 -25.86
C CYS A 163 6.46 13.56 -27.26
N ASN A 164 7.35 12.57 -27.39
CA ASN A 164 7.86 12.14 -28.71
C ASN A 164 6.78 11.52 -29.61
N ARG A 165 5.62 11.16 -29.05
CA ARG A 165 4.43 10.66 -29.78
C ARG A 165 3.39 11.75 -30.04
N GLY A 166 3.72 13.02 -29.76
CA GLY A 166 2.87 14.17 -30.06
C GLY A 166 2.05 14.71 -28.89
N SER A 167 2.15 14.14 -27.69
CA SER A 167 1.47 14.69 -26.50
C SER A 167 2.21 15.90 -25.93
N GLN A 168 1.50 16.96 -25.54
CA GLN A 168 2.09 18.05 -24.75
C GLN A 168 1.67 17.92 -23.29
N MET A 169 2.64 17.75 -22.40
CA MET A 169 2.40 17.60 -20.96
C MET A 169 3.47 18.31 -20.15
N ARG A 170 3.06 18.87 -19.02
CA ARG A 170 3.97 19.52 -18.07
C ARG A 170 4.84 18.47 -17.38
N PRO A 171 6.11 18.79 -17.06
CA PRO A 171 6.92 17.99 -16.16
C PRO A 171 6.18 17.70 -14.85
N VAL A 172 6.39 16.50 -14.30
CA VAL A 172 5.89 16.13 -12.98
C VAL A 172 7.02 16.38 -12.00
N ASN A 173 6.80 17.25 -11.02
CA ASN A 173 7.79 17.55 -9.99
C ASN A 173 7.27 17.04 -8.64
N ILE A 174 7.89 15.98 -8.15
CA ILE A 174 7.61 15.34 -6.86
C ILE A 174 8.83 15.39 -5.92
N SER A 175 10.01 15.70 -6.46
CA SER A 175 11.22 15.93 -5.68
C SER A 175 11.02 17.14 -4.77
N GLY A 176 11.19 16.94 -3.46
CA GLY A 176 10.96 17.98 -2.45
C GLY A 176 9.51 18.07 -1.95
N GLU A 177 8.58 17.29 -2.48
CA GLU A 177 7.29 17.09 -1.82
C GLU A 177 7.49 16.37 -0.49
N ARG A 178 6.63 16.69 0.48
CA ARG A 178 6.50 15.89 1.70
C ARG A 178 5.98 14.50 1.33
N SER A 179 6.60 13.46 1.88
CA SER A 179 6.04 12.11 1.85
C SER A 179 5.06 11.91 3.02
N ILE A 180 3.95 11.23 2.76
CA ILE A 180 2.95 10.84 3.78
C ILE A 180 2.61 9.37 3.63
N PHE A 181 2.30 8.68 4.73
CA PHE A 181 1.66 7.38 4.63
C PHE A 181 0.30 7.53 3.95
N MET A 182 0.03 6.68 2.98
CA MET A 182 -1.26 6.59 2.34
C MET A 182 -1.63 5.13 2.12
N GLN A 183 -2.92 4.86 1.99
CA GLN A 183 -3.45 3.56 1.59
C GLN A 183 -3.93 3.68 0.13
N PRO A 184 -3.15 3.17 -0.85
CA PRO A 184 -3.50 3.25 -2.27
C PRO A 184 -4.76 2.44 -2.62
N ASP A 185 -4.97 1.32 -1.91
CA ASP A 185 -6.17 0.51 -1.96
C ASP A 185 -7.21 1.05 -0.95
N ASP A 186 -7.92 2.08 -1.39
CA ASP A 186 -8.94 2.77 -0.59
C ASP A 186 -10.31 2.07 -0.62
N ASP A 187 -10.36 0.79 -1.00
CA ASP A 187 -11.57 -0.03 -0.96
C ASP A 187 -12.18 -0.05 0.46
N LEU A 188 -13.52 0.00 0.51
CA LEU A 188 -14.24 0.05 1.79
C LEU A 188 -14.04 -1.21 2.63
N SER A 189 -13.72 -2.37 2.03
CA SER A 189 -13.45 -3.62 2.74
C SER A 189 -12.18 -3.58 3.60
N ASN A 190 -11.29 -2.60 3.38
CA ASN A 190 -10.12 -2.38 4.21
C ASN A 190 -10.43 -1.54 5.47
N PHE A 191 -11.69 -1.15 5.67
CA PHE A 191 -12.16 -0.39 6.81
C PHE A 191 -13.35 -1.09 7.48
N GLY A 192 -13.46 -0.93 8.79
CA GLY A 192 -14.56 -1.52 9.54
C GLY A 192 -14.87 -0.75 10.82
N VAL A 193 -15.80 -1.28 11.59
CA VAL A 193 -16.13 -0.80 12.94
C VAL A 193 -16.15 -2.00 13.86
N ASP A 194 -15.43 -1.96 14.97
CA ASP A 194 -15.47 -3.03 15.96
C ASP A 194 -16.73 -2.95 16.83
N HIS A 195 -16.97 -3.97 17.65
CA HIS A 195 -18.12 -4.01 18.56
C HIS A 195 -18.14 -2.91 19.63
N LEU A 196 -17.03 -2.17 19.81
CA LEU A 196 -16.94 -1.02 20.72
C LEU A 196 -17.17 0.31 19.98
N GLY A 197 -17.44 0.28 18.68
CA GLY A 197 -17.67 1.46 17.85
C GLY A 197 -16.38 2.13 17.35
N ASN A 198 -15.21 1.51 17.54
CA ASN A 198 -13.96 2.05 17.02
C ASN A 198 -13.84 1.75 15.53
N THR A 199 -13.38 2.74 14.76
CA THR A 199 -12.99 2.53 13.37
C THR A 199 -11.79 1.58 13.32
N VAL A 200 -11.84 0.55 12.48
CA VAL A 200 -10.75 -0.41 12.26
C VAL A 200 -10.17 -0.16 10.87
N MET A 201 -8.84 -0.07 10.77
CA MET A 201 -8.11 -0.02 9.50
C MET A 201 -7.38 -1.35 9.33
N MET A 202 -7.52 -1.95 8.17
CA MET A 202 -7.01 -3.28 7.83
C MET A 202 -6.26 -3.23 6.50
N ASP A 203 -5.59 -4.33 6.19
CA ASP A 203 -4.82 -4.55 4.96
C ASP A 203 -3.72 -3.51 4.70
N PHE A 204 -2.55 -3.77 5.28
CA PHE A 204 -1.40 -2.86 5.23
C PHE A 204 -0.46 -3.19 4.06
N ALA A 205 -0.85 -4.09 3.16
CA ALA A 205 -0.02 -4.62 2.09
C ALA A 205 0.41 -3.56 1.06
N GLU A 206 -0.41 -2.53 0.87
CA GLU A 206 -0.16 -1.43 -0.06
C GLU A 206 0.22 -0.12 0.63
N ILE A 207 0.08 -0.03 1.96
CA ILE A 207 0.40 1.19 2.69
C ILE A 207 1.90 1.47 2.59
N ALA A 208 2.22 2.66 2.11
CA ALA A 208 3.58 3.13 1.99
C ALA A 208 3.63 4.66 2.04
N PRO A 209 4.74 5.23 2.55
CA PRO A 209 5.02 6.64 2.40
C PRO A 209 5.36 6.98 0.95
N LEU A 210 4.60 7.92 0.38
CA LEU A 210 4.76 8.41 -0.98
C LEU A 210 4.63 9.95 -1.02
N PRO A 211 5.21 10.61 -2.04
CA PRO A 211 5.01 12.05 -2.27
C PRO A 211 3.53 12.43 -2.36
N LEU A 212 3.18 13.65 -1.92
CA LEU A 212 1.81 14.16 -1.90
C LEU A 212 1.07 14.03 -3.23
N SER A 213 1.76 14.13 -4.37
CA SER A 213 1.15 13.91 -5.68
C SER A 213 0.58 12.51 -5.88
N PHE A 214 1.17 11.48 -5.27
CA PHE A 214 0.61 10.12 -5.30
C PHE A 214 -0.65 10.03 -4.45
N ALA A 215 -0.65 10.66 -3.28
CA ALA A 215 -1.83 10.75 -2.43
C ALA A 215 -2.96 11.53 -3.13
N ALA A 216 -2.64 12.66 -3.76
CA ALA A 216 -3.58 13.40 -4.59
C ALA A 216 -4.17 12.51 -5.69
N TYR A 217 -3.31 11.83 -6.47
CA TYR A 217 -3.74 10.95 -7.56
C TYR A 217 -4.72 9.87 -7.09
N THR A 218 -4.53 9.33 -5.89
CA THR A 218 -5.44 8.35 -5.32
C THR A 218 -6.72 8.96 -4.79
N ILE A 219 -6.61 9.93 -3.90
CA ILE A 219 -7.74 10.49 -3.16
C ILE A 219 -8.67 11.28 -4.09
N THR A 220 -8.15 12.10 -5.01
CA THR A 220 -8.99 12.95 -5.89
C THR A 220 -9.73 12.14 -6.95
N SER A 221 -9.29 10.92 -7.25
CA SER A 221 -10.00 10.02 -8.17
C SER A 221 -11.21 9.33 -7.54
N ASN A 222 -11.38 9.43 -6.21
CA ASN A 222 -12.50 8.86 -5.48
C ASN A 222 -13.43 9.99 -4.97
N PRO A 223 -14.63 10.17 -5.57
CA PRO A 223 -15.55 11.23 -5.16
C PRO A 223 -15.96 11.19 -3.68
N THR A 224 -15.99 9.99 -3.09
CA THR A 224 -16.33 9.81 -1.67
C THR A 224 -15.26 10.35 -0.71
N LEU A 225 -14.07 10.68 -1.22
CA LEU A 225 -12.96 11.26 -0.46
C LEU A 225 -12.73 12.75 -0.79
N ALA A 226 -13.65 13.43 -1.48
CA ALA A 226 -13.50 14.83 -1.87
C ALA A 226 -13.20 15.77 -0.68
N ALA A 227 -13.91 15.62 0.44
CA ALA A 227 -13.68 16.42 1.65
C ALA A 227 -12.29 16.14 2.28
N LEU A 228 -11.79 14.92 2.15
CA LEU A 228 -10.42 14.59 2.56
C LEU A 228 -9.40 15.27 1.65
N ALA A 229 -9.60 15.19 0.34
CA ALA A 229 -8.73 15.85 -0.64
C ALA A 229 -8.65 17.36 -0.40
N GLU A 230 -9.78 18.01 -0.12
CA GLU A 230 -9.83 19.43 0.23
C GLU A 230 -9.03 19.72 1.51
N SER A 231 -9.27 18.96 2.59
CA SER A 231 -8.60 19.16 3.87
C SER A 231 -7.08 18.96 3.83
N LEU A 232 -6.60 18.13 2.90
CA LEU A 232 -5.18 17.88 2.67
C LEU A 232 -4.58 18.80 1.60
N GLY A 233 -5.37 19.72 1.02
CA GLY A 233 -4.91 20.65 -0.01
C GLY A 233 -4.57 19.98 -1.35
N LEU A 234 -5.19 18.84 -1.68
CA LEU A 234 -4.81 18.00 -2.83
C LEU A 234 -5.54 18.35 -4.13
N LEU A 235 -6.65 19.12 -4.07
CA LEU A 235 -7.54 19.35 -5.22
C LEU A 235 -6.89 20.05 -6.42
N ASN A 236 -5.90 20.92 -6.17
CA ASN A 236 -5.24 21.71 -7.20
C ASN A 236 -3.81 21.24 -7.49
N ASN A 237 -3.50 19.97 -7.22
CA ASN A 237 -2.16 19.45 -7.44
C ASN A 237 -1.81 19.51 -8.95
N PRO A 238 -0.78 20.28 -9.36
CA PRO A 238 -0.50 20.57 -10.76
C PRO A 238 0.02 19.34 -11.54
N ASN A 239 0.43 18.28 -10.86
CA ASN A 239 0.96 17.07 -11.46
C ASN A 239 -0.13 16.11 -11.94
N LEU A 240 -1.38 16.22 -11.47
CA LEU A 240 -2.44 15.22 -11.66
C LEU A 240 -2.72 14.91 -13.13
N ALA A 241 -2.85 15.92 -13.98
CA ALA A 241 -3.14 15.72 -15.41
C ALA A 241 -2.01 14.96 -16.12
N SER A 242 -0.75 15.36 -15.89
CA SER A 242 0.41 14.66 -16.45
C SER A 242 0.53 13.24 -15.88
N MET A 243 0.31 13.05 -14.58
CA MET A 243 0.36 11.74 -13.95
C MET A 243 -0.71 10.79 -14.51
N ALA A 244 -1.93 11.27 -14.77
CA ALA A 244 -2.99 10.45 -15.36
C ALA A 244 -2.63 9.97 -16.77
N ALA A 245 -2.11 10.87 -17.61
CA ALA A 245 -1.68 10.51 -18.96
C ALA A 245 -0.49 9.52 -18.94
N ILE A 246 0.50 9.76 -18.07
CA ILE A 246 1.65 8.86 -17.91
C ILE A 246 1.19 7.50 -17.38
N SER A 247 0.34 7.46 -16.36
CA SER A 247 -0.26 6.22 -15.85
C SER A 247 -0.93 5.45 -16.98
N GLY A 248 -1.84 6.07 -17.74
CA GLY A 248 -2.50 5.43 -18.89
C GLY A 248 -1.51 4.83 -19.88
N PHE A 249 -0.42 5.54 -20.19
CA PHE A 249 0.68 5.01 -21.00
C PHE A 249 1.39 3.82 -20.36
N LEU A 250 1.71 3.88 -19.07
CA LEU A 250 2.38 2.79 -18.35
C LEU A 250 1.58 1.50 -18.38
N TRP A 251 0.25 1.58 -18.37
CA TRP A 251 -0.62 0.41 -18.50
C TRP A 251 -0.51 -0.26 -19.88
N MET A 252 -0.24 0.51 -20.93
CA MET A 252 -0.14 0.03 -22.32
C MET A 252 1.25 -0.45 -22.74
N VAL A 253 2.33 -0.06 -22.04
CA VAL A 253 3.69 -0.46 -22.47
C VAL A 253 3.97 -1.95 -22.25
N GLY A 254 4.77 -2.52 -23.16
CA GLY A 254 5.32 -3.86 -23.02
C GLY A 254 6.41 -3.94 -21.96
N ASP A 255 7.42 -3.05 -22.01
CA ASP A 255 8.44 -2.92 -20.97
C ASP A 255 8.07 -1.83 -19.96
N ALA A 256 7.50 -2.23 -18.82
CA ALA A 256 7.16 -1.31 -17.75
C ALA A 256 8.39 -0.64 -17.10
N LYS A 257 9.62 -1.18 -17.26
CA LYS A 257 10.84 -0.59 -16.70
C LYS A 257 11.39 0.57 -17.54
N LEU A 258 10.90 0.73 -18.77
CA LEU A 258 11.32 1.80 -19.69
C LEU A 258 12.85 1.83 -19.92
N GLY A 259 13.52 0.67 -19.82
CA GLY A 259 14.98 0.57 -19.91
C GLY A 259 15.78 1.13 -18.71
N LEU A 260 15.15 1.41 -17.57
CA LEU A 260 15.80 2.03 -16.41
C LEU A 260 16.23 1.03 -15.32
N ASN A 261 17.19 1.44 -14.49
CA ASN A 261 17.59 0.79 -13.23
C ASN A 261 16.83 1.40 -12.02
N ASN A 262 17.09 0.90 -10.81
CA ASN A 262 16.41 1.36 -9.59
C ASN A 262 16.65 2.84 -9.26
N ASP A 263 17.73 3.43 -9.76
CA ASP A 263 18.06 4.83 -9.61
C ASP A 263 17.44 5.70 -10.71
N GLY A 264 16.62 5.14 -11.60
CA GLY A 264 15.98 5.87 -12.69
C GLY A 264 16.94 6.23 -13.84
N PHE A 265 18.13 5.62 -13.92
CA PHE A 265 19.08 5.81 -15.02
C PHE A 265 19.00 4.67 -16.04
N PRO A 266 19.40 4.90 -17.31
CA PRO A 266 19.47 3.83 -18.30
C PRO A 266 20.36 2.68 -17.83
N LYS A 267 19.91 1.43 -18.07
CA LYS A 267 20.77 0.27 -17.80
C LYS A 267 22.00 0.31 -18.69
N THR A 268 23.18 0.20 -18.10
CA THR A 268 24.41 -0.06 -18.85
C THR A 268 24.27 -1.40 -19.56
N ARG A 269 24.43 -1.43 -20.89
CA ARG A 269 24.61 -2.70 -21.61
C ARG A 269 25.91 -3.32 -21.10
N THR A 270 25.82 -4.36 -20.27
CA THR A 270 26.93 -5.29 -20.09
C THR A 270 27.16 -5.94 -21.45
N LYS A 271 28.26 -5.61 -22.11
CA LYS A 271 28.76 -6.39 -23.24
C LYS A 271 29.14 -7.76 -22.67
N GLY A 272 28.28 -8.75 -22.89
CA GLY A 272 28.64 -10.16 -22.78
C GLY A 272 29.33 -10.61 -24.06
#